data_AF-A0A1S8NI92-F1
#
_entry.id   AF-A0A1S8NI92-F1
#
_cell.length_a   1.000
_cell.length_b   1.000
_cell.length_c   1.000
_cell.angle_alpha   90.00
_cell.angle_beta   90.00
_cell.angle_gamma   90.00
#
_symmetry.space_group_name_H-M   'P 1'
#
loop_
_entity.id
_entity.type
_entity.pdbx_description
1 polymer ?
#
loop_
_entity_poly.entity_id
_entity_poly.type
_entity_poly.pdbx_seq_one_letter_code
_entity_poly.pdbx_strand_id
1 'polypeptide(L)'
;MNSNCGNCCNNCRGQLCASKVPIFENLNNEELLEIVKNINHKEYSKGDVIFTEGNISNTLYFINQGRIKLYKYTKDGKEQILHILSEGEFFGELELIKPSKYRFNAKSIVDAKICTLSKDEMKSIIMRNPEIGIKVLEAIGERLSKIESLVQNLATNDVDSRMAYLLMDLMEKYGENIENSISVKLQLSREDMANYIGVTRETISRKLKKFEDEKLIKIVGTKNIIILDEEGLKDYI
;
A
#
# COMPACT_ATOMS: atom_id res chain seq x y z
N MET A 1 -16.48 -10.34 -26.09
CA MET A 1 -17.74 -10.21 -25.31
C MET A 1 -18.19 -11.61 -24.91
N ASN A 2 -17.78 -12.09 -23.74
CA ASN A 2 -18.25 -13.37 -23.19
C ASN A 2 -18.89 -13.10 -21.82
N SER A 3 -20.22 -13.23 -21.81
CA SER A 3 -21.14 -12.73 -20.79
C SER A 3 -21.54 -13.83 -19.80
N ASN A 4 -20.59 -14.52 -19.16
CA ASN A 4 -20.90 -15.62 -18.24
C ASN A 4 -20.08 -15.56 -16.94
N CYS A 5 -20.08 -14.40 -16.28
CA CYS A 5 -19.54 -14.27 -14.93
C CYS A 5 -20.60 -13.65 -14.00
N GLY A 6 -21.26 -14.50 -13.21
CA GLY A 6 -22.31 -14.13 -12.26
C GLY A 6 -21.84 -13.31 -11.06
N ASN A 7 -20.53 -13.08 -10.92
CA ASN A 7 -19.90 -12.26 -9.87
C ASN A 7 -19.09 -11.07 -10.45
N CYS A 8 -19.38 -10.67 -11.70
CA CYS A 8 -18.80 -9.46 -12.26
C CYS A 8 -19.28 -8.23 -11.47
N CYS A 9 -18.35 -7.49 -10.88
CA CYS A 9 -18.60 -6.16 -10.38
C CYS A 9 -19.21 -5.31 -11.52
N ASN A 10 -20.41 -4.75 -11.33
CA ASN A 10 -21.08 -3.90 -12.33
C ASN A 10 -20.25 -2.68 -12.78
N ASN A 11 -19.14 -2.39 -12.08
CA ASN A 11 -18.17 -1.33 -12.39
C ASN A 11 -16.84 -1.82 -12.99
N CYS A 12 -16.52 -3.12 -12.95
CA CYS A 12 -15.41 -3.70 -13.71
C CYS A 12 -15.99 -4.07 -15.09
N ARG A 13 -15.74 -3.25 -16.13
CA ARG A 13 -16.25 -3.39 -17.52
C ARG A 13 -15.79 -4.68 -18.24
N GLY A 14 -16.12 -5.85 -17.71
CA GLY A 14 -15.71 -7.15 -18.25
C GLY A 14 -14.21 -7.47 -18.13
N GLN A 15 -13.43 -6.67 -17.39
CA GLN A 15 -12.05 -6.99 -17.02
C GLN A 15 -12.04 -7.64 -15.64
N LEU A 16 -11.41 -8.81 -15.55
CA LEU A 16 -11.26 -9.56 -14.30
C LEU A 16 -10.46 -8.67 -13.35
N CYS A 17 -11.03 -8.15 -12.27
CA CYS A 17 -10.32 -7.24 -11.37
C CYS A 17 -9.05 -7.93 -10.76
N ALA A 18 -9.00 -9.27 -10.79
CA ALA A 18 -7.82 -10.09 -10.50
C ALA A 18 -6.63 -9.86 -11.46
N SER A 19 -6.86 -9.56 -12.74
CA SER A 19 -5.78 -9.37 -13.73
C SER A 19 -4.96 -8.08 -13.51
N LYS A 20 -5.41 -7.19 -12.62
CA LYS A 20 -4.67 -5.99 -12.20
C LYS A 20 -3.74 -6.24 -11.02
N VAL A 21 -3.87 -7.39 -10.36
CA VAL A 21 -3.03 -7.74 -9.21
C VAL A 21 -1.84 -8.52 -9.74
N PRO A 22 -0.58 -8.02 -9.58
CA PRO A 22 0.59 -8.65 -10.18
C PRO A 22 0.78 -10.13 -9.82
N ILE A 23 0.35 -10.54 -8.62
CA ILE A 23 0.44 -11.96 -8.20
C ILE A 23 -0.45 -12.91 -9.03
N PHE A 24 -1.37 -12.37 -9.83
CA PHE A 24 -2.28 -13.11 -10.71
C PHE A 24 -1.99 -12.88 -12.20
N GLU A 25 -0.92 -12.15 -12.54
CA GLU A 25 -0.62 -11.77 -13.93
C GLU A 25 -0.31 -12.96 -14.84
N ASN A 26 0.33 -14.00 -14.30
CA ASN A 26 0.71 -15.21 -15.05
C ASN A 26 -0.42 -16.25 -15.17
N LEU A 27 -1.63 -15.93 -14.71
CA LEU A 27 -2.74 -16.87 -14.74
C LEU A 27 -3.42 -16.88 -16.10
N ASN A 28 -3.72 -18.09 -16.56
CA ASN A 28 -4.52 -18.24 -17.76
C ASN A 28 -5.99 -17.87 -17.47
N ASN A 29 -6.79 -17.72 -18.54
CA ASN A 29 -8.18 -17.30 -18.40
C ASN A 29 -9.02 -18.26 -17.53
N GLU A 30 -8.76 -19.57 -17.56
CA GLU A 30 -9.51 -20.54 -16.77
C GLU A 30 -9.21 -20.40 -15.27
N GLU A 31 -7.94 -20.19 -14.93
CA GLU A 31 -7.47 -19.95 -13.56
C GLU A 31 -7.98 -18.61 -13.03
N LEU A 32 -7.88 -17.54 -13.82
CA LEU A 32 -8.44 -16.24 -13.44
C LEU A 32 -9.96 -16.30 -13.24
N LEU A 33 -10.68 -17.06 -14.07
CA LEU A 33 -12.11 -17.27 -13.89
C LEU A 33 -12.42 -18.01 -12.59
N GLU A 34 -11.57 -18.95 -12.17
CA GLU A 34 -11.72 -19.64 -10.90
C GLU A 34 -11.50 -18.70 -9.71
N ILE A 35 -10.49 -17.82 -9.79
CA ILE A 35 -10.26 -16.78 -8.77
C ILE A 35 -11.46 -15.83 -8.71
N VAL A 36 -11.93 -15.34 -9.86
CA VAL A 36 -13.04 -14.37 -9.92
C VAL A 36 -14.36 -14.96 -9.42
N LYS A 37 -14.59 -16.27 -9.54
CA LYS A 37 -15.76 -16.91 -8.94
C LYS A 37 -15.78 -16.80 -7.42
N ASN A 38 -14.62 -16.86 -6.78
CA ASN A 38 -14.46 -16.88 -5.32
C ASN A 38 -14.13 -15.50 -4.73
N ILE A 39 -13.82 -14.52 -5.59
CA ILE A 39 -13.60 -13.13 -5.17
C ILE A 39 -14.93 -12.48 -4.77
N ASN A 40 -14.92 -11.87 -3.58
CA ASN A 40 -15.96 -10.93 -3.16
C ASN A 40 -15.47 -9.49 -3.37
N HIS A 41 -16.36 -8.59 -3.78
CA HIS A 41 -16.03 -7.18 -3.98
C HIS A 41 -16.55 -6.35 -2.82
N LYS A 42 -15.70 -5.47 -2.29
CA LYS A 42 -16.05 -4.53 -1.22
C LYS A 42 -15.66 -3.12 -1.62
N GLU A 43 -16.54 -2.18 -1.35
CA GLU A 43 -16.27 -0.75 -1.50
C GLU A 43 -16.14 -0.14 -0.09
N TYR A 44 -15.17 0.74 0.06
CA TYR A 44 -14.89 1.44 1.31
C TYR A 44 -14.78 2.93 1.01
N SER A 45 -15.47 3.75 1.79
CA SER A 45 -15.29 5.20 1.75
C SER A 45 -14.01 5.60 2.45
N LYS A 46 -13.49 6.79 2.12
CA LYS A 46 -12.41 7.40 2.89
C LYS A 46 -12.76 7.41 4.38
N GLY A 47 -11.89 6.79 5.19
CA GLY A 47 -12.05 6.75 6.63
C GLY A 47 -12.50 5.40 7.18
N ASP A 48 -13.02 4.52 6.33
CA ASP A 48 -13.59 3.24 6.75
C ASP A 48 -12.50 2.28 7.26
N VAL A 49 -12.82 1.58 8.34
CA VAL A 49 -11.98 0.52 8.90
C VAL A 49 -12.30 -0.79 8.19
N ILE A 50 -11.27 -1.44 7.66
CA ILE A 50 -11.39 -2.70 6.93
C ILE A 50 -11.34 -3.88 7.91
N PHE A 51 -10.39 -3.82 8.85
CA PHE A 51 -10.34 -4.74 9.99
C PHE A 51 -9.57 -4.11 11.16
N THR A 52 -9.77 -4.69 12.34
CA THR A 52 -9.15 -4.26 13.59
C THR A 52 -8.22 -5.34 14.14
N GLU A 53 -7.14 -4.88 14.76
CA GLU A 53 -6.19 -5.73 15.48
C GLU A 53 -6.91 -6.62 16.49
N GLY A 54 -6.53 -7.91 16.55
CA GLY A 54 -7.11 -8.87 17.49
C GLY A 54 -8.37 -9.59 16.99
N ASN A 55 -9.00 -9.14 15.89
CA ASN A 55 -10.06 -9.92 15.23
C ASN A 55 -9.48 -11.11 14.48
N ILE A 56 -10.32 -12.12 14.24
CA ILE A 56 -9.94 -13.33 13.48
C ILE A 56 -9.59 -12.92 12.05
N SER A 57 -8.39 -13.31 11.60
CA SER A 57 -7.96 -13.12 10.21
C SER A 57 -8.35 -14.37 9.41
N ASN A 58 -9.20 -14.23 8.40
CA ASN A 58 -9.50 -15.29 7.42
C ASN A 58 -9.62 -14.80 5.97
N THR A 59 -9.15 -13.59 5.70
CA THR A 59 -9.41 -12.91 4.43
C THR A 59 -8.14 -12.25 3.92
N LEU A 60 -7.85 -12.49 2.65
CA LEU A 60 -6.93 -11.72 1.83
C LEU A 60 -7.67 -10.58 1.15
N TYR A 61 -6.96 -9.48 0.97
CA TYR A 61 -7.46 -8.26 0.37
C TYR A 61 -6.54 -7.83 -0.77
N PHE A 62 -7.12 -7.52 -1.92
CA PHE A 62 -6.44 -7.04 -3.11
C PHE A 62 -6.98 -5.67 -3.48
N ILE A 63 -6.11 -4.68 -3.62
CA ILE A 63 -6.51 -3.30 -3.87
C ILE A 63 -6.68 -3.12 -5.38
N ASN A 64 -7.93 -3.09 -5.84
CA ASN A 64 -8.25 -2.80 -7.23
C ASN A 64 -8.28 -1.29 -7.51
N GLN A 65 -8.61 -0.48 -6.51
CA GLN A 65 -8.54 0.98 -6.55
C GLN A 65 -8.48 1.52 -5.13
N GLY A 66 -7.76 2.63 -4.93
CA GLY A 66 -7.70 3.34 -3.66
C GLY A 66 -6.39 3.11 -2.90
N ARG A 67 -6.37 3.46 -1.62
CA ARG A 67 -5.18 3.34 -0.76
C ARG A 67 -5.54 2.97 0.66
N ILE A 68 -4.80 2.02 1.20
CA ILE A 68 -5.04 1.45 2.52
C ILE A 68 -3.85 1.70 3.42
N LYS A 69 -4.08 2.24 4.61
CA LYS A 69 -3.05 2.30 5.65
C LYS A 69 -3.16 1.10 6.59
N LEU A 70 -2.04 0.45 6.84
CA LEU A 70 -1.88 -0.57 7.89
C LEU A 70 -1.21 0.10 9.09
N TYR A 71 -1.80 0.01 10.28
CA TYR A 71 -1.36 0.78 11.43
C TYR A 71 -1.60 0.07 12.77
N LYS A 72 -0.86 0.49 13.79
CA LYS A 72 -1.04 0.08 15.19
C LYS A 72 -1.21 1.30 16.09
N TYR A 73 -1.71 1.08 17.29
CA TYR A 73 -1.61 2.05 18.36
C TYR A 73 -0.40 1.72 19.24
N THR A 74 0.40 2.73 19.59
CA THR A 74 1.44 2.60 20.62
C THR A 74 0.79 2.43 22.00
N LYS A 75 1.59 2.09 23.02
CA LYS A 75 1.11 1.99 24.40
C LYS A 75 0.45 3.29 24.90
N ASP A 76 0.90 4.43 24.37
CA ASP A 76 0.39 5.76 24.71
C ASP A 76 -0.81 6.18 23.84
N GLY A 77 -1.35 5.26 23.03
CA GLY A 77 -2.51 5.49 22.17
C GLY A 77 -2.22 6.26 20.88
N LYS A 78 -0.96 6.52 20.54
CA LYS A 78 -0.60 7.19 19.28
C LYS A 78 -0.68 6.21 18.12
N GLU A 79 -1.20 6.68 16.98
CA GLU A 79 -1.21 5.88 15.76
C GLU A 79 0.20 5.80 15.16
N GLN A 80 0.66 4.60 14.84
CA GLN A 80 1.88 4.33 14.11
C GLN A 80 1.52 3.62 12.81
N ILE A 81 1.78 4.26 11.67
CA ILE A 81 1.57 3.62 10.37
C ILE A 81 2.74 2.68 10.10
N LEU A 82 2.42 1.46 9.68
CA LEU A 82 3.37 0.42 9.30
C LEU A 82 3.59 0.44 7.78
N HIS A 83 2.51 0.50 7.01
CA HIS A 83 2.55 0.50 5.56
C HIS A 83 1.39 1.31 4.97
N ILE A 84 1.62 1.86 3.78
CA ILE A 84 0.58 2.41 2.91
C ILE A 84 0.60 1.62 1.62
N LEU A 85 -0.53 0.99 1.33
CA LEU A 85 -0.72 0.10 0.20
C LEU A 85 -1.59 0.77 -0.87
N SER A 86 -1.28 0.46 -2.12
CA SER A 86 -1.79 1.09 -3.33
C SER A 86 -2.37 0.07 -4.31
N GLU A 87 -2.89 0.55 -5.45
CA GLU A 87 -3.49 -0.32 -6.48
C GLU A 87 -2.51 -1.41 -6.92
N GLY A 88 -3.00 -2.65 -7.04
CA GLY A 88 -2.19 -3.82 -7.36
C GLY A 88 -1.58 -4.52 -6.14
N GLU A 89 -1.44 -3.83 -5.00
CA GLU A 89 -0.92 -4.45 -3.77
C GLU A 89 -2.00 -5.27 -3.03
N PHE A 90 -1.53 -6.17 -2.17
CA PHE A 90 -2.37 -7.04 -1.35
C PHE A 90 -1.95 -7.03 0.13
N PHE A 91 -2.88 -7.48 0.99
CA PHE A 91 -2.66 -7.61 2.43
C PHE A 91 -3.54 -8.69 3.08
N GLY A 92 -3.19 -9.06 4.32
CA GLY A 92 -3.81 -10.17 5.07
C GLY A 92 -3.07 -11.50 4.86
N GLU A 93 -1.89 -11.44 4.25
CA GLU A 93 -1.05 -12.56 3.83
C GLU A 93 -0.28 -13.22 4.96
N LEU A 94 0.06 -12.45 6.00
CA LEU A 94 0.82 -12.94 7.15
C LEU A 94 0.16 -14.13 7.85
N GLU A 95 -1.16 -14.23 7.71
CA GLU A 95 -1.94 -15.25 8.37
C GLU A 95 -2.43 -16.35 7.40
N LEU A 96 -1.94 -16.40 6.16
CA LEU A 96 -2.19 -17.51 5.20
C LEU A 96 -1.59 -18.83 5.67
N ILE A 97 -0.44 -18.77 6.34
CA ILE A 97 0.32 -19.96 6.76
C ILE A 97 -0.24 -20.55 8.06
N LYS A 98 -0.74 -19.70 8.97
CA LYS A 98 -1.29 -20.12 10.26
C LYS A 98 -2.52 -19.30 10.64
N PRO A 99 -3.64 -19.95 11.03
CA PRO A 99 -4.78 -19.27 11.60
C PRO A 99 -4.34 -18.40 12.78
N SER A 100 -4.66 -17.12 12.71
CA SER A 100 -4.33 -16.18 13.77
C SER A 100 -5.22 -14.94 13.66
N LYS A 101 -5.02 -14.02 14.61
CA LYS A 101 -5.71 -12.74 14.66
C LYS A 101 -4.93 -11.71 13.85
N TYR A 102 -5.62 -10.71 13.29
CA TYR A 102 -4.96 -9.57 12.66
C TYR A 102 -3.98 -8.93 13.63
N ARG A 103 -2.73 -8.77 13.18
CA ARG A 103 -1.67 -8.17 13.99
C ARG A 103 -1.71 -6.66 14.00
N PHE A 104 -2.46 -6.01 13.12
CA PHE A 104 -2.57 -4.57 13.00
C PHE A 104 -3.98 -4.21 12.50
N ASN A 105 -4.25 -2.92 12.40
CA ASN A 105 -5.49 -2.37 11.86
C ASN A 105 -5.31 -2.00 10.39
N ALA A 106 -6.39 -2.03 9.62
CA ALA A 106 -6.42 -1.56 8.24
C ALA A 106 -7.54 -0.54 8.05
N LYS A 107 -7.23 0.58 7.38
CA LYS A 107 -8.18 1.67 7.13
C LYS A 107 -7.97 2.29 5.75
N SER A 108 -9.06 2.63 5.09
CA SER A 108 -9.01 3.34 3.80
C SER A 108 -8.71 4.82 4.01
N ILE A 109 -7.70 5.37 3.30
CA ILE A 109 -7.34 6.80 3.39
C ILE A 109 -7.95 7.64 2.24
N VAL A 110 -8.49 6.96 1.24
CA VAL A 110 -9.31 7.48 0.13
C VAL A 110 -10.45 6.51 -0.14
N ASP A 111 -11.35 6.80 -1.06
CA ASP A 111 -12.35 5.80 -1.49
C ASP A 111 -11.62 4.63 -2.18
N ALA A 112 -12.00 3.40 -1.82
CA ALA A 112 -11.31 2.20 -2.25
C ALA A 112 -12.27 1.10 -2.72
N LYS A 113 -11.82 0.34 -3.71
CA LYS A 113 -12.45 -0.89 -4.21
C LYS A 113 -11.49 -2.04 -3.97
N ILE A 114 -11.92 -2.99 -3.17
CA ILE A 114 -11.09 -4.09 -2.69
C ILE A 114 -11.75 -5.42 -3.08
N CYS A 115 -10.96 -6.31 -3.66
CA CYS A 115 -11.35 -7.69 -3.86
C CYS A 115 -10.89 -8.50 -2.65
N THR A 116 -11.73 -9.42 -2.17
CA THR A 116 -11.42 -10.26 -1.02
C THR A 116 -11.57 -11.73 -1.34
N LEU A 117 -10.65 -12.53 -0.84
CA LEU A 117 -10.61 -13.98 -1.01
C LEU A 117 -10.37 -14.63 0.35
N SER A 118 -11.03 -15.75 0.65
CA SER A 118 -10.72 -16.47 1.88
C SER A 118 -9.35 -17.14 1.79
N LYS A 119 -8.74 -17.42 2.93
CA LYS A 119 -7.43 -18.08 2.97
C LYS A 119 -7.48 -19.51 2.44
N ASP A 120 -8.57 -20.22 2.72
CA ASP A 120 -8.73 -21.60 2.25
C ASP A 120 -8.84 -21.66 0.73
N GLU A 121 -9.56 -20.70 0.13
CA GLU A 121 -9.62 -20.53 -1.32
C GLU A 121 -8.24 -20.20 -1.90
N MET A 122 -7.51 -19.24 -1.31
CA MET A 122 -6.15 -18.93 -1.77
C MET A 122 -5.21 -20.12 -1.68
N LYS A 123 -5.29 -20.88 -0.58
CA LYS A 123 -4.49 -22.09 -0.40
C LYS A 123 -4.82 -23.13 -1.47
N SER A 124 -6.09 -23.34 -1.77
CA SER A 124 -6.52 -24.23 -2.85
C SER A 124 -5.97 -23.76 -4.21
N ILE A 125 -5.99 -22.45 -4.47
CA ILE A 125 -5.45 -21.85 -5.69
C ILE A 125 -3.93 -22.08 -5.81
N ILE A 126 -3.17 -21.79 -4.75
CA ILE A 126 -1.71 -22.03 -4.72
C ILE A 126 -1.37 -23.51 -4.92
N MET A 127 -2.15 -24.43 -4.33
CA MET A 127 -1.91 -25.87 -4.48
C MET A 127 -2.16 -26.37 -5.91
N ARG A 128 -3.01 -25.69 -6.69
CA ARG A 128 -3.29 -26.02 -8.09
C ARG A 128 -2.31 -25.35 -9.04
N ASN A 129 -1.91 -24.12 -8.73
CA ASN A 129 -0.88 -23.38 -9.46
C ASN A 129 0.20 -22.86 -8.48
N PRO A 130 1.26 -23.67 -8.24
CA PRO A 130 2.35 -23.30 -7.33
C PRO A 130 3.12 -22.05 -7.72
N GLU A 131 3.08 -21.62 -8.98
CA GLU A 131 3.75 -20.40 -9.45
C GLU A 131 3.19 -19.16 -8.75
N ILE A 132 1.88 -19.14 -8.45
CA ILE A 132 1.25 -18.08 -7.64
C ILE A 132 1.91 -18.01 -6.26
N GLY A 133 2.22 -19.15 -5.66
CA GLY A 133 2.91 -19.22 -4.38
C GLY A 133 4.28 -18.55 -4.43
N ILE A 134 5.03 -18.74 -5.53
CA ILE A 134 6.32 -18.08 -5.76
C ILE A 134 6.13 -16.56 -5.87
N LYS A 135 5.12 -16.09 -6.61
CA LYS A 135 4.79 -14.65 -6.71
C LYS A 135 4.42 -14.01 -5.38
N VAL A 136 3.69 -14.73 -4.53
CA VAL A 136 3.40 -14.27 -3.16
C VAL A 136 4.69 -14.17 -2.34
N LEU A 137 5.62 -15.13 -2.46
CA LEU A 137 6.91 -15.08 -1.77
C LEU A 137 7.80 -13.94 -2.26
N GLU A 138 7.85 -13.67 -3.57
CA GLU A 138 8.56 -12.51 -4.15
C GLU A 138 8.04 -11.20 -3.54
N ALA A 139 6.72 -10.99 -3.53
CA ALA A 139 6.10 -9.78 -2.96
C ALA A 139 6.35 -9.63 -1.45
N ILE A 140 6.35 -10.74 -0.69
CA ILE A 140 6.71 -10.72 0.74
C ILE A 140 8.19 -10.38 0.92
N GLY A 141 9.09 -10.91 0.07
CA GLY A 141 10.52 -10.62 0.09
C GLY A 141 10.83 -9.15 -0.17
N GLU A 142 10.17 -8.54 -1.16
CA GLU A 142 10.28 -7.10 -1.41
C GLU A 142 9.80 -6.26 -0.21
N ARG A 143 8.68 -6.64 0.41
CA ARG A 143 8.19 -5.96 1.62
C ARG A 143 9.17 -6.11 2.79
N LEU A 144 9.78 -7.29 2.95
CA LEU A 144 10.79 -7.52 3.98
C LEU A 144 12.01 -6.63 3.77
N SER A 145 12.54 -6.55 2.54
CA SER A 145 13.69 -5.71 2.21
C SER A 145 13.41 -4.22 2.51
N LYS A 146 12.21 -3.72 2.19
CA LYS A 146 11.78 -2.35 2.53
C LYS A 146 11.76 -2.11 4.04
N ILE A 147 11.32 -3.09 4.83
CA ILE A 147 11.32 -3.00 6.31
C ILE A 147 12.76 -2.97 6.83
N GLU A 148 13.67 -3.78 6.28
CA GLU A 148 15.08 -3.78 6.67
C GLU A 148 15.74 -2.42 6.40
N SER A 149 15.50 -1.81 5.23
CA SER A 149 15.97 -0.44 4.93
C SER A 149 15.39 0.58 5.90
N LEU A 150 14.09 0.49 6.22
CA LEU A 150 13.47 1.38 7.20
C LEU A 150 14.10 1.23 8.59
N VAL A 151 14.39 0.00 9.04
CA VAL A 151 15.04 -0.25 10.33
C VAL A 151 16.45 0.35 10.35
N GLN A 152 17.22 0.19 9.28
CA GLN A 152 18.54 0.81 9.14
C GLN A 152 18.44 2.33 9.27
N ASN A 153 17.45 2.96 8.61
CA ASN A 153 17.24 4.41 8.65
C ASN A 153 16.68 4.91 9.99
N LEU A 154 15.90 4.09 10.71
CA LEU A 154 15.46 4.43 12.06
C LEU A 154 16.63 4.40 13.05
N ALA A 155 17.63 3.54 12.82
CA ALA A 155 18.81 3.44 13.67
C ALA A 155 19.75 4.66 13.53
N THR A 156 19.73 5.38 12.41
CA THR A 156 20.57 6.59 12.22
C THR A 156 20.05 7.81 12.97
N ASN A 157 18.84 7.73 13.55
CA ASN A 157 18.17 8.78 14.34
C ASN A 157 18.00 10.13 13.62
N ASP A 158 18.31 10.21 12.33
CA ASP A 158 18.14 11.43 11.54
C ASP A 158 16.70 11.53 11.02
N VAL A 159 16.07 12.67 11.29
CA VAL A 159 14.74 12.98 10.79
C VAL A 159 14.79 13.40 9.32
N ASP A 160 15.89 14.01 8.88
CA ASP A 160 16.04 14.47 7.49
C ASP A 160 16.18 13.28 6.54
N SER A 161 17.04 12.29 6.85
CA SER A 161 17.11 11.03 6.10
C SER A 161 15.77 10.32 5.98
N ARG A 162 15.01 10.23 7.08
CA ARG A 162 13.67 9.59 7.07
C ARG A 162 12.66 10.37 6.23
N MET A 163 12.73 11.69 6.23
CA MET A 163 11.88 12.54 5.41
C MET A 163 12.22 12.40 3.93
N ALA A 164 13.52 12.36 3.57
CA ALA A 164 13.99 12.15 2.20
C ALA A 164 13.55 10.77 1.69
N TYR A 165 13.76 9.72 2.48
CA TYR A 165 13.32 8.36 2.14
C TYR A 165 11.80 8.28 1.91
N LEU A 166 10.99 8.92 2.78
CA LEU A 166 9.55 9.00 2.59
C LEU A 166 9.20 9.68 1.26
N LEU A 167 9.81 10.82 0.94
CA LEU A 167 9.52 11.53 -0.31
C LEU A 167 9.91 10.71 -1.54
N MET A 168 11.04 10.02 -1.49
CA MET A 168 11.47 9.12 -2.56
C MET A 168 10.53 7.92 -2.73
N ASP A 169 10.09 7.27 -1.64
CA ASP A 169 9.10 6.17 -1.70
C ASP A 169 7.76 6.66 -2.28
N LEU A 170 7.33 7.87 -1.91
CA LEU A 170 6.12 8.49 -2.48
C LEU A 170 6.30 8.86 -3.97
N MET A 171 7.49 9.27 -4.36
CA MET A 171 7.84 9.62 -5.74
C MET A 171 7.87 8.38 -6.63
N GLU A 172 8.51 7.30 -6.20
CA GLU A 172 8.56 6.03 -6.93
C GLU A 172 7.15 5.47 -7.15
N LYS A 173 6.31 5.51 -6.13
CA LYS A 173 4.95 4.94 -6.19
C LYS A 173 3.93 5.83 -6.89
N TYR A 174 4.05 7.15 -6.77
CA TYR A 174 2.99 8.10 -7.10
C TYR A 174 3.46 9.31 -7.91
N GLY A 175 4.71 9.30 -8.35
CA GLY A 175 5.28 10.34 -9.19
C GLY A 175 4.66 10.32 -10.58
N GLU A 176 4.21 11.47 -11.02
CA GLU A 176 3.85 11.73 -12.41
C GLU A 176 4.90 12.66 -13.01
N ASN A 177 5.49 12.26 -14.14
CA ASN A 177 6.45 13.09 -14.84
C ASN A 177 5.75 14.33 -15.41
N ILE A 178 6.19 15.51 -15.01
CA ILE A 178 5.73 16.80 -15.54
C ILE A 178 6.95 17.56 -16.05
N GLU A 179 7.06 17.67 -17.37
CA GLU A 179 8.19 18.31 -18.06
C GLU A 179 9.54 17.73 -17.59
N ASN A 180 10.28 18.47 -16.76
CA ASN A 180 11.59 18.10 -16.20
C ASN A 180 11.53 17.85 -14.67
N SER A 181 10.35 17.58 -14.12
CA SER A 181 10.16 17.38 -12.68
C SER A 181 9.17 16.25 -12.41
N ILE A 182 9.17 15.74 -11.18
CA ILE A 182 8.23 14.70 -10.77
C ILE A 182 7.22 15.30 -9.80
N SER A 183 5.94 15.30 -10.17
CA SER A 183 4.88 15.74 -9.28
C SER A 183 4.31 14.55 -8.52
N VAL A 184 4.29 14.67 -7.20
CA VAL A 184 3.76 13.68 -6.29
C VAL A 184 2.48 14.22 -5.67
N LYS A 185 1.35 13.60 -6.03
CA LYS A 185 0.06 13.87 -5.40
C LYS A 185 -0.01 13.15 -4.05
N LEU A 186 0.16 13.90 -2.98
CA LEU A 186 0.05 13.45 -1.60
C LEU A 186 -1.39 13.02 -1.30
N GLN A 187 -1.55 11.71 -1.11
CA GLN A 187 -2.78 11.16 -0.53
C GLN A 187 -2.70 11.02 0.99
N LEU A 188 -1.53 11.34 1.57
CA LEU A 188 -1.28 11.37 3.01
C LEU A 188 -1.48 12.77 3.57
N SER A 189 -2.13 12.86 4.73
CA SER A 189 -2.09 14.08 5.51
C SER A 189 -0.71 14.26 6.17
N ARG A 190 -0.44 15.47 6.68
CA ARG A 190 0.78 15.72 7.47
C ARG A 190 0.84 14.87 8.73
N GLU A 191 -0.32 14.55 9.31
CA GLU A 191 -0.44 13.63 10.43
C GLU A 191 -0.07 12.20 10.03
N ASP A 192 -0.56 11.72 8.88
CA ASP A 192 -0.21 10.38 8.39
C ASP A 192 1.30 10.27 8.10
N MET A 193 1.91 11.31 7.52
CA MET A 193 3.37 11.35 7.32
C MET A 193 4.13 11.29 8.65
N ALA A 194 3.67 12.03 9.65
CA ALA A 194 4.26 12.07 10.97
C ALA A 194 4.20 10.69 11.64
N ASN A 195 3.03 10.05 11.58
CA ASN A 195 2.80 8.70 12.09
C ASN A 195 3.54 7.63 11.28
N TYR A 196 3.95 7.91 10.05
CA TYR A 196 4.74 7.00 9.23
C TYR A 196 6.21 7.02 9.64
N ILE A 197 6.84 8.20 9.71
CA ILE A 197 8.27 8.32 10.03
C ILE A 197 8.56 8.44 11.53
N GLY A 198 7.52 8.47 12.37
CA GLY A 198 7.64 8.48 13.83
C GLY A 198 8.05 9.83 14.41
N VAL A 199 7.48 10.92 13.90
CA VAL A 199 7.71 12.30 14.40
C VAL A 199 6.38 13.00 14.65
N THR A 200 6.40 14.27 15.06
CA THR A 200 5.16 15.06 15.18
C THR A 200 4.77 15.74 13.86
N ARG A 201 3.49 16.07 13.69
CA ARG A 201 2.98 16.81 12.53
C ARG A 201 3.71 18.14 12.30
N GLU A 202 4.01 18.87 13.36
CA GLU A 202 4.77 20.14 13.29
C GLU A 202 6.18 19.91 12.76
N THR A 203 6.79 18.77 13.14
CA THR A 203 8.11 18.40 12.65
C THR A 203 8.08 18.14 11.14
N ILE A 204 7.07 17.41 10.64
CA ILE A 204 6.86 17.24 9.19
C ILE A 204 6.74 18.59 8.48
N SER A 205 5.88 19.48 8.97
CA SER A 205 5.71 20.81 8.37
C SER A 205 7.02 21.61 8.33
N ARG A 206 7.83 21.57 9.39
CA ARG A 206 9.14 22.24 9.43
C ARG A 206 10.14 21.62 8.44
N LYS A 207 10.22 20.29 8.36
CA LYS A 207 11.18 19.61 7.48
C LYS A 207 10.84 19.77 6.00
N LEU A 208 9.56 19.73 5.65
CA LEU A 208 9.12 20.05 4.29
C LEU A 208 9.46 21.49 3.90
N LYS A 209 9.33 22.43 4.84
CA LYS A 209 9.72 23.82 4.58
C LYS A 209 11.22 23.94 4.37
N LYS A 210 12.03 23.26 5.19
CA LYS A 210 13.49 23.17 5.01
C LYS A 210 13.85 22.66 3.60
N PHE A 211 13.29 21.54 3.17
CA PHE A 211 13.58 20.98 1.83
C PHE A 211 13.08 21.87 0.69
N GLU A 212 12.01 22.63 0.89
CA GLU A 212 11.57 23.66 -0.07
C GLU A 212 12.55 24.83 -0.15
N ASP A 213 13.06 25.30 1.00
CA ASP A 213 14.03 26.39 1.07
C ASP A 213 15.39 25.98 0.48
N GLU A 214 15.76 24.70 0.59
CA GLU A 214 16.91 24.07 -0.07
C GLU A 214 16.70 23.80 -1.57
N LYS A 215 15.51 24.09 -2.10
CA LYS A 215 15.11 23.86 -3.51
C LYS A 215 15.14 22.39 -3.94
N LEU A 216 15.06 21.46 -2.99
CA LEU A 216 14.92 20.03 -3.28
C LEU A 216 13.50 19.70 -3.73
N ILE A 217 12.52 20.39 -3.15
CA ILE A 217 11.11 20.24 -3.46
C ILE A 217 10.41 21.59 -3.62
N LYS A 218 9.19 21.57 -4.15
CA LYS A 218 8.27 22.71 -4.13
C LYS A 218 6.90 22.25 -3.67
N ILE A 219 6.34 22.92 -2.67
CA ILE A 219 5.01 22.60 -2.15
C ILE A 219 3.97 23.35 -3.00
N VAL A 220 3.04 22.61 -3.61
CA VAL A 220 1.95 23.18 -4.41
C VAL A 220 0.62 22.91 -3.72
N GLY A 221 0.11 23.91 -3.01
CA GLY A 221 -1.09 23.79 -2.20
C GLY A 221 -0.90 22.83 -1.02
N THR A 222 -1.94 22.08 -0.66
CA THR A 222 -1.92 21.19 0.51
C THR A 222 -1.64 19.72 0.19
N LYS A 223 -1.75 19.33 -1.08
CA LYS A 223 -1.73 17.92 -1.51
C LYS A 223 -0.76 17.60 -2.64
N ASN A 224 -0.02 18.55 -3.18
CA ASN A 224 0.96 18.26 -4.23
C ASN A 224 2.35 18.73 -3.79
N ILE A 225 3.35 17.90 -4.05
CA ILE A 225 4.77 18.24 -3.93
C ILE A 225 5.41 17.98 -5.28
N ILE A 226 6.18 18.94 -5.79
CA ILE A 226 7.03 18.73 -6.96
C ILE A 226 8.43 18.45 -6.44
N ILE A 227 9.02 17.34 -6.86
CA ILE A 227 10.43 17.01 -6.63
C ILE A 227 11.25 17.74 -7.69
N LEU A 228 12.14 18.63 -7.25
CA LEU A 228 12.99 19.46 -8.11
C LEU A 228 14.38 18.85 -8.28
N ASP A 229 14.91 18.22 -7.23
CA ASP A 229 16.24 17.62 -7.20
C ASP A 229 16.18 16.26 -6.49
N GLU A 230 16.18 15.18 -7.27
CA GLU A 230 16.18 13.81 -6.77
C GLU A 230 17.54 13.45 -6.16
N GLU A 231 18.65 13.88 -6.76
CA GLU A 231 19.99 13.57 -6.28
C GLU A 231 20.28 14.26 -4.95
N GLY A 232 19.85 15.52 -4.80
CA GLY A 232 19.94 16.23 -3.52
C GLY A 232 19.11 15.60 -2.40
N LEU A 233 18.02 14.87 -2.71
CA LEU A 233 17.29 14.05 -1.72
C LEU A 233 18.05 12.75 -1.38
N LYS A 234 18.76 12.15 -2.33
CA LYS A 234 19.58 10.95 -2.10
C LYS A 234 20.77 11.23 -1.19
N ASP A 235 21.33 12.44 -1.20
CA ASP A 235 22.44 12.83 -0.31
C ASP A 235 22.08 12.75 1.19
N TYR A 236 20.79 12.68 1.52
CA TYR A 236 20.31 12.49 2.89
C TYR A 236 20.21 11.02 3.32
N ILE A 237 20.38 10.05 2.43
CA ILE A 237 20.15 8.60 2.66
C ILE A 237 21.48 7.85 2.61
#